data_AF-A0A2E3JE08-F1
#
_entry.id   AF-A0A2E3JE08-F1
#
_cell.length_a   1.000
_cell.length_b   1.000
_cell.length_c   1.000
_cell.angle_alpha   90.00
_cell.angle_beta   90.00
_cell.angle_gamma   90.00
#
_symmetry.space_group_name_H-M   'P 1'
#
loop_
_entity.id
_entity.type
_entity.pdbx_description
1 polymer ?
#
loop_
_entity_poly.entity_id
_entity_poly.type
_entity_poly.pdbx_seq_one_letter_code
_entity_poly.pdbx_strand_id
1 'polypeptide(L)'
;GRQERWRWIDFVVGQISLLGLKQSHEQLRATHMKHHAHTNDPDLDVDYQSRADHWWEPALAVHRRDTHTLQNHMERDPKFAEAIVRGTPIAKLLSLTQLVMVILFPLETLLVWWLPSKIGLSYIYVYFAWEPHRPGTQTGRYADTRFWTIPAPRFLCHSMQTHVIHHMYPSIPHWDEPKAMEALRPFMVERGVPGATEIPDRVRFNPLISRTKSV
;
A
#
# COMPACT_ATOMS: atom_id res chain seq x y z
N GLY A 1 5.58 -14.17 11.25
CA GLY A 1 5.89 -15.56 10.81
C GLY A 1 4.89 -16.58 11.38
N ARG A 2 4.90 -17.87 11.01
CA ARG A 2 3.90 -18.86 11.51
C ARG A 2 4.09 -19.29 12.99
N GLN A 3 5.18 -18.85 13.65
CA GLN A 3 5.46 -19.21 15.03
C GLN A 3 4.74 -18.27 16.00
N GLU A 4 3.77 -18.78 16.75
CA GLU A 4 2.92 -17.96 17.63
C GLU A 4 3.71 -17.20 18.71
N ARG A 5 4.73 -17.86 19.29
CA ARG A 5 5.60 -17.27 20.32
C ARG A 5 6.31 -15.97 19.90
N TRP A 6 6.48 -15.75 18.59
CA TRP A 6 7.17 -14.59 18.03
C TRP A 6 6.24 -13.57 17.39
N ARG A 7 4.91 -13.72 17.49
CA ARG A 7 3.94 -12.79 16.86
C ARG A 7 4.07 -11.36 17.36
N TRP A 8 4.56 -11.16 18.58
CA TRP A 8 4.82 -9.82 19.12
C TRP A 8 5.88 -9.06 18.32
N ILE A 9 6.84 -9.76 17.68
CA ILE A 9 7.86 -9.15 16.83
C ILE A 9 7.21 -8.51 15.61
N ASP A 10 6.23 -9.18 14.99
CA ASP A 10 5.51 -8.65 13.83
C ASP A 10 4.85 -7.29 14.18
N PHE A 11 4.25 -7.19 15.37
CA PHE A 11 3.67 -5.92 15.85
C PHE A 11 4.73 -4.85 16.12
N VAL A 12 5.81 -5.17 16.84
CA VAL A 12 6.86 -4.19 17.19
C VAL A 12 7.56 -3.66 15.94
N VAL A 13 8.00 -4.56 15.06
CA VAL A 13 8.66 -4.20 13.79
C VAL A 13 7.69 -3.41 12.91
N GLY A 14 6.44 -3.85 12.81
CA GLY A 14 5.40 -3.15 12.05
C GLY A 14 5.16 -1.73 12.57
N GLN A 15 5.06 -1.54 13.88
CA GLN A 15 4.80 -0.23 14.46
C GLN A 15 6.00 0.72 14.35
N ILE A 16 7.22 0.23 14.53
CA ILE A 16 8.44 1.03 14.32
C ILE A 16 8.53 1.48 12.85
N SER A 17 8.22 0.58 11.91
CA SER A 17 8.26 0.88 10.47
C SER A 17 7.28 1.99 10.06
N LEU A 18 6.20 2.20 10.84
CA LEU A 18 5.16 3.20 10.56
C LEU A 18 5.29 4.49 11.38
N LEU A 19 6.30 4.58 12.25
CA LEU A 19 6.54 5.77 13.07
C LEU A 19 6.74 7.04 12.21
N GLY A 20 7.48 6.92 11.10
CA GLY A 20 7.72 8.01 10.16
C GLY A 20 6.45 8.48 9.44
N LEU A 21 5.47 7.59 9.23
CA LEU A 21 4.18 7.92 8.62
C LEU A 21 3.11 8.32 9.64
N LYS A 22 3.43 8.21 10.94
CA LYS A 22 2.52 8.47 12.07
C LYS A 22 1.26 7.61 12.01
N GLN A 23 1.40 6.37 11.54
CA GLN A 23 0.29 5.43 11.41
C GLN A 23 0.36 4.35 12.49
N SER A 24 -0.80 3.85 12.88
CA SER A 24 -0.91 2.67 13.73
C SER A 24 -0.81 1.41 12.86
N HIS A 25 0.08 0.48 13.22
CA HIS A 25 0.26 -0.78 12.49
C HIS A 25 -1.01 -1.60 12.43
N GLU A 26 -1.76 -1.66 13.53
CA GLU A 26 -3.01 -2.41 13.58
C GLU A 26 -4.07 -1.82 12.63
N GLN A 27 -4.21 -0.49 12.61
CA GLN A 27 -5.15 0.19 11.72
C GLN A 27 -4.73 0.03 10.26
N LEU A 28 -3.46 0.25 9.95
CA LEU A 28 -2.97 0.15 8.58
C LEU A 28 -3.07 -1.28 8.07
N ARG A 29 -2.75 -2.28 8.90
CA ARG A 29 -2.94 -3.70 8.54
C ARG A 29 -4.42 -4.01 8.27
N ALA A 30 -5.33 -3.56 9.13
CA ALA A 30 -6.76 -3.83 8.97
C ALA A 30 -7.33 -3.19 7.70
N THR A 31 -7.04 -1.92 7.48
CA THR A 31 -7.46 -1.17 6.27
C THR A 31 -6.84 -1.75 5.01
N HIS A 32 -5.54 -2.04 5.02
CA HIS A 32 -4.85 -2.69 3.89
C HIS A 32 -5.47 -4.04 3.52
N MET A 33 -5.91 -4.84 4.50
CA MET A 33 -6.64 -6.09 4.22
C MET A 33 -8.02 -5.85 3.58
N LYS A 34 -8.70 -4.75 3.91
CA LYS A 34 -9.96 -4.36 3.25
C LYS A 34 -9.72 -3.91 1.82
N HIS A 35 -8.66 -3.14 1.58
CA HIS A 35 -8.21 -2.78 0.24
C HIS A 35 -7.99 -4.05 -0.60
N HIS A 36 -7.17 -5.00 -0.15
CA HIS A 36 -6.95 -6.28 -0.86
C HIS A 36 -8.24 -7.07 -1.17
N ALA A 37 -9.25 -6.98 -0.31
CA ALA A 37 -10.52 -7.68 -0.49
C ALA A 37 -11.48 -6.97 -1.45
N HIS A 38 -11.34 -5.65 -1.60
CA HIS A 38 -12.32 -4.78 -2.25
C HIS A 38 -11.70 -3.76 -3.20
N THR A 39 -10.47 -4.00 -3.67
CA THR A 39 -9.72 -3.09 -4.55
C THR A 39 -10.60 -2.55 -5.67
N ASN A 40 -10.59 -1.22 -5.87
CA ASN A 40 -11.35 -0.48 -6.87
C ASN A 40 -12.89 -0.51 -6.71
N ASP A 41 -13.42 -1.02 -5.60
CA ASP A 41 -14.85 -0.92 -5.29
C ASP A 41 -15.17 0.48 -4.69
N PRO A 42 -16.11 1.24 -5.28
CA PRO A 42 -16.41 2.60 -4.84
C PRO A 42 -16.95 2.70 -3.41
N ASP A 43 -17.62 1.64 -2.92
CA ASP A 43 -18.30 1.65 -1.63
C ASP A 43 -17.51 0.90 -0.55
N LEU A 44 -16.57 0.04 -0.96
CA LEU A 44 -15.87 -0.90 -0.07
C LEU A 44 -14.34 -0.74 -0.09
N ASP A 45 -13.72 -0.15 -1.10
CA ASP A 45 -12.27 0.10 -1.07
C ASP A 45 -11.96 1.27 -0.13
N VAL A 46 -11.19 1.00 0.92
CA VAL A 46 -10.77 2.03 1.88
C VAL A 46 -9.81 3.05 1.26
N ASP A 47 -9.20 2.72 0.12
CA ASP A 47 -8.31 3.58 -0.65
C ASP A 47 -8.95 4.07 -1.97
N TYR A 48 -10.28 3.95 -2.15
CA TYR A 48 -10.95 4.33 -3.41
C TYR A 48 -10.67 5.78 -3.84
N GLN A 49 -10.50 6.69 -2.88
CA GLN A 49 -10.15 8.09 -3.11
C GLN A 49 -8.79 8.30 -3.83
N SER A 50 -7.99 7.25 -3.97
CA SER A 50 -6.76 7.26 -4.77
C SER A 50 -7.05 7.18 -6.27
N ARG A 51 -8.23 6.70 -6.69
CA ARG A 51 -8.65 6.67 -8.10
C ARG A 51 -8.67 8.08 -8.68
N ALA A 52 -7.84 8.31 -9.70
CA ALA A 52 -7.72 9.61 -10.34
C ALA A 52 -7.10 9.52 -11.74
N ASP A 53 -7.17 10.59 -12.52
CA ASP A 53 -6.55 10.67 -13.84
C ASP A 53 -5.08 11.09 -13.74
N HIS A 54 -4.73 11.86 -12.70
CA HIS A 54 -3.40 12.42 -12.52
C HIS A 54 -2.81 12.10 -11.14
N TRP A 55 -1.48 11.91 -11.08
CA TRP A 55 -0.78 11.48 -9.87
C TRP A 55 -0.87 12.47 -8.70
N TRP A 56 -1.05 13.76 -8.95
CA TRP A 56 -1.13 14.75 -7.87
C TRP A 56 -2.46 14.70 -7.12
N GLU A 57 -3.51 14.16 -7.74
CA GLU A 57 -4.82 14.02 -7.12
C GLU A 57 -4.80 13.03 -5.94
N PRO A 58 -4.32 11.77 -6.07
CA PRO A 58 -4.16 10.87 -4.93
C PRO A 58 -3.12 11.38 -3.93
N ALA A 59 -2.05 12.04 -4.41
CA ALA A 59 -1.05 12.65 -3.54
C ALA A 59 -1.65 13.68 -2.57
N LEU A 60 -2.70 14.40 -2.99
CA LEU A 60 -3.44 15.35 -2.16
C LEU A 60 -4.60 14.69 -1.40
N ALA A 61 -5.28 13.71 -2.02
CA ALA A 61 -6.46 13.05 -1.46
C ALA A 61 -6.18 12.39 -0.10
N VAL A 62 -5.01 11.76 0.07
CA VAL A 62 -4.59 11.11 1.33
C VAL A 62 -4.68 12.04 2.56
N HIS A 63 -4.60 13.35 2.35
CA HIS A 63 -4.63 14.34 3.43
C HIS A 63 -6.04 14.84 3.78
N ARG A 64 -7.07 14.49 2.99
CA ARG A 64 -8.46 14.97 3.15
C ARG A 64 -9.21 14.27 4.29
N ARG A 65 -8.69 13.13 4.80
CA ARG A 65 -9.31 12.32 5.86
C ARG A 65 -10.75 11.91 5.54
N ASP A 66 -10.99 11.39 4.35
CA ASP A 66 -12.25 10.70 4.09
C ASP A 66 -12.34 9.45 4.98
N THR A 67 -13.45 9.31 5.71
CA THR A 67 -13.71 8.20 6.63
C THR A 67 -14.97 7.43 6.27
N HIS A 68 -15.62 7.70 5.13
CA HIS A 68 -16.91 7.08 4.80
C HIS A 68 -16.81 5.56 4.70
N THR A 69 -15.90 5.06 3.86
CA THR A 69 -15.68 3.61 3.68
C THR A 69 -15.14 2.95 4.95
N LEU A 70 -14.32 3.67 5.73
CA LEU A 70 -13.84 3.23 7.04
C LEU A 70 -15.01 2.99 8.00
N GLN A 71 -15.92 3.95 8.14
CA GLN A 71 -17.10 3.86 9.01
C GLN A 71 -18.03 2.72 8.55
N ASN A 72 -18.29 2.62 7.25
CA ASN A 72 -19.08 1.55 6.66
C ASN A 72 -18.53 0.16 7.05
N HIS A 73 -17.20 -0.03 6.98
CA HIS A 73 -16.58 -1.30 7.41
C HIS A 73 -16.65 -1.52 8.91
N MET A 74 -16.52 -0.48 9.74
CA MET A 74 -16.64 -0.60 11.18
C MET A 74 -18.05 -1.01 11.61
N GLU A 75 -19.08 -0.55 10.91
CA GLU A 75 -20.47 -0.95 11.18
C GLU A 75 -20.77 -2.39 10.72
N ARG A 76 -20.20 -2.80 9.58
CA ARG A 76 -20.49 -4.10 8.96
C ARG A 76 -19.63 -5.26 9.49
N ASP A 77 -18.43 -4.96 9.99
CA ASP A 77 -17.45 -5.97 10.41
C ASP A 77 -16.93 -5.65 11.83
N PRO A 78 -17.49 -6.32 12.86
CA PRO A 78 -17.06 -6.11 14.25
C PRO A 78 -15.57 -6.39 14.49
N LYS A 79 -14.96 -7.33 13.75
CA LYS A 79 -13.52 -7.62 13.90
C LYS A 79 -12.66 -6.51 13.32
N PHE A 80 -13.10 -5.93 12.21
CA PHE A 80 -12.47 -4.74 11.66
C PHE A 80 -12.58 -3.57 12.64
N ALA A 81 -13.77 -3.32 13.19
CA ALA A 81 -13.98 -2.28 14.19
C ALA A 81 -13.08 -2.46 15.42
N GLU A 82 -12.97 -3.68 15.95
CA GLU A 82 -12.08 -4.00 17.06
C GLU A 82 -10.62 -3.67 16.73
N ALA A 83 -10.14 -4.02 15.52
CA ALA A 83 -8.79 -3.71 15.09
C ALA A 83 -8.53 -2.19 15.00
N ILE A 84 -9.49 -1.42 14.47
CA ILE A 84 -9.41 0.04 14.40
C ILE A 84 -9.37 0.66 15.80
N VAL A 85 -10.24 0.21 16.70
CA VAL A 85 -10.30 0.67 18.10
C VAL A 85 -8.99 0.32 18.82
N ARG A 86 -8.49 -0.90 18.69
CA ARG A 86 -7.23 -1.34 19.30
C ARG A 86 -6.03 -0.51 18.85
N GLY A 87 -6.00 -0.08 17.58
CA GLY A 87 -4.94 0.78 17.06
C GLY A 87 -5.07 2.26 17.43
N THR A 88 -6.24 2.69 17.92
CA THR A 88 -6.54 4.12 18.20
C THR A 88 -5.66 4.74 19.29
N PRO A 89 -5.39 4.08 20.43
CA PRO A 89 -4.49 4.62 21.45
C PRO A 89 -3.11 4.97 20.90
N ILE A 90 -2.55 4.14 20.01
CA ILE A 90 -1.25 4.41 19.37
C ILE A 90 -1.33 5.61 18.45
N ALA A 91 -2.36 5.70 17.59
CA ALA A 91 -2.55 6.84 16.71
C ALA A 91 -2.70 8.16 17.51
N LYS A 92 -3.42 8.13 18.63
CA LYS A 92 -3.56 9.27 19.54
C LYS A 92 -2.28 9.61 20.27
N LEU A 93 -1.52 8.61 20.72
CA LEU A 93 -0.21 8.81 21.33
C LEU A 93 0.76 9.49 20.34
N LEU A 94 0.87 8.98 19.10
CA LEU A 94 1.70 9.59 18.07
C LEU A 94 1.29 11.04 17.77
N SER A 95 -0.01 11.32 17.74
CA SER A 95 -0.55 12.67 17.55
C SER A 95 -0.19 13.60 18.72
N LEU A 96 -0.30 13.12 19.96
CA LEU A 96 0.05 13.86 21.17
C LEU A 96 1.57 14.11 21.25
N THR A 97 2.39 13.09 20.96
CA THR A 97 3.85 13.23 20.91
C THR A 97 4.23 14.29 19.89
N GLN A 98 3.63 14.29 18.70
CA GLN A 98 3.86 15.33 17.71
C GLN A 98 3.47 16.72 18.23
N LEU A 99 2.33 16.87 18.91
CA LEU A 99 1.91 18.16 19.48
C LEU A 99 2.94 18.69 20.50
N VAL A 100 3.42 17.82 21.39
CA VAL A 100 4.47 18.17 22.36
C VAL A 100 5.77 18.53 21.64
N MET A 101 6.19 17.74 20.67
CA MET A 101 7.44 17.94 19.93
C MET A 101 7.42 19.23 19.10
N VAL A 102 6.28 19.65 18.54
CA VAL A 102 6.15 20.95 17.85
C VAL A 102 6.44 22.12 18.81
N ILE A 103 6.08 22.01 20.08
CA ILE A 103 6.32 23.07 21.08
C ILE A 103 7.79 23.07 21.51
N LEU A 104 8.39 21.89 21.72
CA LEU A 104 9.75 21.76 22.23
C LEU A 104 10.83 21.93 21.13
N PHE A 105 10.54 21.45 19.93
CA PHE A 105 11.47 21.33 18.79
C PHE A 105 10.74 21.64 17.47
N PRO A 106 10.31 22.89 17.22
CA PRO A 106 9.42 23.21 16.12
C PRO A 106 10.03 22.90 14.74
N LEU A 107 11.29 23.27 14.51
CA LEU A 107 11.93 23.08 13.21
C LEU A 107 12.29 21.62 12.97
N GLU A 108 12.80 20.91 13.97
CA GLU A 108 13.12 19.49 13.90
C GLU A 108 11.85 18.68 13.68
N THR A 109 10.79 18.99 14.42
CA THR A 109 9.50 18.32 14.25
C THR A 109 8.90 18.59 12.88
N LEU A 110 9.03 19.82 12.37
CA LEU A 110 8.61 20.17 11.02
C LEU A 110 9.40 19.39 9.97
N LEU A 111 10.73 19.47 9.99
CA LEU A 111 11.60 19.00 8.91
C LEU A 111 11.90 17.51 8.95
N VAL A 112 11.93 16.89 10.13
CA VAL A 112 12.33 15.48 10.31
C VAL A 112 11.12 14.55 10.45
N TRP A 113 9.99 15.05 10.95
CA TRP A 113 8.84 14.19 11.23
C TRP A 113 7.57 14.59 10.49
N TRP A 114 7.10 15.84 10.63
CA TRP A 114 5.84 16.27 10.04
C TRP A 114 5.91 16.32 8.52
N LEU A 115 6.86 17.06 7.95
CA LEU A 115 6.97 17.23 6.50
C LEU A 115 7.31 15.89 5.80
N PRO A 116 8.29 15.09 6.27
CA PRO A 116 8.54 13.77 5.70
C PRO A 116 7.33 12.83 5.80
N SER A 117 6.57 12.87 6.90
CA SER A 117 5.33 12.06 6.99
C SER A 117 4.30 12.44 5.94
N LYS A 118 4.18 13.75 5.63
CA LYS A 118 3.26 14.25 4.62
C LYS A 118 3.66 13.81 3.22
N ILE A 119 4.94 13.95 2.90
CA ILE A 119 5.53 13.50 1.63
C ILE A 119 5.40 11.98 1.49
N GLY A 120 5.70 11.22 2.56
CA GLY A 120 5.62 9.77 2.59
C GLY A 120 4.20 9.25 2.35
N LEU A 121 3.18 9.86 2.96
CA LEU A 121 1.78 9.51 2.73
C LEU A 121 1.36 9.79 1.28
N SER A 122 1.73 10.96 0.73
CA SER A 122 1.47 11.29 -0.68
C SER A 122 2.16 10.29 -1.62
N TYR A 123 3.42 9.94 -1.33
CA TYR A 123 4.19 8.96 -2.09
C TYR A 123 3.51 7.58 -2.09
N ILE A 124 3.03 7.10 -0.93
CA ILE A 124 2.33 5.82 -0.84
C ILE A 124 1.04 5.85 -1.66
N TYR A 125 0.25 6.91 -1.58
CA TYR A 125 -0.98 6.99 -2.35
C TYR A 125 -0.74 7.00 -3.87
N VAL A 126 0.35 7.61 -4.33
CA VAL A 126 0.74 7.57 -5.74
C VAL A 126 1.20 6.17 -6.15
N TYR A 127 2.15 5.58 -5.43
CA TYR A 127 2.85 4.38 -5.90
C TYR A 127 2.25 3.05 -5.43
N PHE A 128 1.39 3.06 -4.42
CA PHE A 128 0.75 1.88 -3.87
C PHE A 128 -0.74 1.87 -4.23
N ALA A 129 -1.48 2.91 -3.85
CA ALA A 129 -2.94 2.91 -4.00
C ALA A 129 -3.42 3.30 -5.41
N TRP A 130 -2.69 4.17 -6.12
CA TRP A 130 -3.10 4.66 -7.43
C TRP A 130 -2.41 3.94 -8.60
N GLU A 131 -1.09 4.08 -8.74
CA GLU A 131 -0.38 3.66 -9.96
C GLU A 131 -0.58 2.17 -10.30
N PRO A 132 -0.48 1.22 -9.36
CA PRO A 132 -0.72 -0.20 -9.63
C PRO A 132 -2.17 -0.52 -10.01
N HIS A 133 -3.13 0.33 -9.64
CA HIS A 133 -4.55 0.07 -9.78
C HIS A 133 -5.19 0.81 -10.95
N ARG A 134 -4.48 1.73 -11.61
CA ARG A 134 -4.99 2.46 -12.77
C ARG A 134 -5.52 1.53 -13.88
N PRO A 135 -6.66 1.87 -14.51
CA PRO A 135 -7.47 3.08 -14.33
C PRO A 135 -8.43 3.04 -13.14
N GLY A 136 -8.38 2.01 -12.28
CA GLY A 136 -9.15 1.88 -11.05
C GLY A 136 -10.61 1.46 -11.27
N THR A 137 -10.91 0.82 -12.40
CA THR A 137 -12.27 0.41 -12.79
C THR A 137 -12.52 -1.09 -12.67
N GLN A 138 -11.45 -1.88 -12.59
CA GLN A 138 -11.50 -3.34 -12.62
C GLN A 138 -11.49 -3.86 -11.19
N THR A 139 -12.35 -4.84 -10.89
CA THR A 139 -12.37 -5.50 -9.59
C THR A 139 -12.01 -6.97 -9.72
N GLY A 140 -11.55 -7.55 -8.61
CA GLY A 140 -11.19 -8.96 -8.53
C GLY A 140 -9.70 -9.23 -8.64
N ARG A 141 -9.26 -10.28 -7.93
CA ARG A 141 -7.85 -10.63 -7.63
C ARG A 141 -6.86 -10.60 -8.81
N TYR A 142 -7.33 -10.85 -10.03
CA TYR A 142 -6.47 -10.96 -11.23
C TYR A 142 -6.60 -9.77 -12.19
N ALA A 143 -7.48 -8.80 -11.89
CA ALA A 143 -7.79 -7.69 -12.79
C ALA A 143 -7.67 -6.32 -12.11
N ASP A 144 -7.79 -6.27 -10.78
CA ASP A 144 -7.78 -5.05 -9.98
C ASP A 144 -6.42 -4.32 -9.92
N THR A 145 -5.35 -5.01 -10.34
CA THR A 145 -3.97 -4.54 -10.26
C THR A 145 -3.25 -4.86 -11.58
N ARG A 146 -2.39 -3.96 -12.03
CA ARG A 146 -1.59 -4.10 -13.25
C ARG A 146 -0.09 -4.00 -12.98
N PHE A 147 0.70 -4.60 -13.87
CA PHE A 147 2.14 -4.33 -13.90
C PHE A 147 2.43 -2.92 -14.40
N TRP A 148 3.48 -2.32 -13.84
CA TRP A 148 3.97 -0.99 -14.20
C TRP A 148 5.46 -0.86 -13.91
N THR A 149 6.11 0.15 -14.48
CA THR A 149 7.54 0.36 -14.27
C THR A 149 7.95 1.83 -14.30
N ILE A 150 9.07 2.11 -13.65
CA ILE A 150 9.79 3.38 -13.69
C ILE A 150 11.26 3.12 -14.07
N PRO A 151 12.00 4.11 -14.60
CA PRO A 151 13.43 3.97 -14.91
C PRO A 151 14.32 3.94 -13.65
N ALA A 152 13.88 3.33 -12.56
CA ALA A 152 14.55 3.33 -11.26
C ALA A 152 14.43 1.97 -10.58
N PRO A 153 15.52 1.45 -9.95
CA PRO A 153 15.54 0.14 -9.32
C PRO A 153 14.31 -0.11 -8.46
N ARG A 154 13.71 -1.29 -8.56
CA ARG A 154 12.42 -1.59 -7.88
C ARG A 154 12.44 -1.26 -6.39
N PHE A 155 13.58 -1.41 -5.72
CA PHE A 155 13.72 -1.12 -4.30
C PHE A 155 13.49 0.36 -3.96
N LEU A 156 13.80 1.28 -4.88
CA LEU A 156 13.53 2.71 -4.70
C LEU A 156 12.05 3.04 -4.72
N CYS A 157 11.21 2.14 -5.28
CA CYS A 157 9.76 2.24 -5.19
C CYS A 157 9.17 1.16 -4.26
N HIS A 158 9.92 0.71 -3.25
CA HIS A 158 9.52 -0.35 -2.31
C HIS A 158 9.03 -1.65 -2.98
N SER A 159 9.55 -1.96 -4.17
CA SER A 159 9.13 -3.07 -5.02
C SER A 159 7.67 -3.01 -5.48
N MET A 160 7.02 -1.84 -5.46
CA MET A 160 5.62 -1.73 -5.92
C MET A 160 5.42 -1.99 -7.41
N GLN A 161 6.49 -2.11 -8.21
CA GLN A 161 6.37 -2.60 -9.59
C GLN A 161 5.88 -4.06 -9.64
N THR A 162 6.11 -4.88 -8.60
CA THR A 162 5.60 -6.26 -8.46
C THR A 162 4.27 -6.34 -7.68
N HIS A 163 3.56 -5.23 -7.46
CA HIS A 163 2.37 -5.18 -6.59
C HIS A 163 1.26 -6.16 -6.98
N VAL A 164 1.17 -6.55 -8.26
CA VAL A 164 0.28 -7.61 -8.73
C VAL A 164 0.49 -8.92 -7.96
N ILE A 165 1.74 -9.32 -7.72
CA ILE A 165 2.06 -10.52 -6.96
C ILE A 165 1.62 -10.38 -5.51
N HIS A 166 1.79 -9.18 -4.93
CA HIS A 166 1.29 -8.87 -3.60
C HIS A 166 -0.24 -8.97 -3.51
N HIS A 167 -0.99 -8.50 -4.52
CA HIS A 167 -2.47 -8.65 -4.56
C HIS A 167 -2.92 -10.10 -4.78
N MET A 168 -2.21 -10.87 -5.60
CA MET A 168 -2.52 -12.28 -5.81
C MET A 168 -2.16 -13.15 -4.60
N TYR A 169 -1.02 -12.88 -3.97
CA TYR A 169 -0.39 -13.69 -2.92
C TYR A 169 0.34 -12.80 -1.89
N PRO A 170 -0.39 -12.10 -0.99
CA PRO A 170 0.19 -11.13 -0.05
C PRO A 170 1.10 -11.74 1.03
N SER A 171 1.20 -13.07 1.08
CA SER A 171 2.11 -13.79 1.97
C SER A 171 3.51 -13.98 1.39
N ILE A 172 3.70 -13.72 0.08
CA ILE A 172 5.01 -13.75 -0.56
C ILE A 172 5.72 -12.43 -0.22
N PRO A 173 6.90 -12.46 0.39
CA PRO A 173 7.61 -11.24 0.70
C PRO A 173 8.19 -10.58 -0.57
N HIS A 174 8.33 -9.25 -0.54
CA HIS A 174 8.74 -8.45 -1.68
C HIS A 174 10.09 -8.86 -2.34
N TRP A 175 11.00 -9.48 -1.59
CA TRP A 175 12.25 -9.98 -2.15
C TRP A 175 12.08 -11.26 -2.99
N ASP A 176 11.03 -12.05 -2.75
CA ASP A 176 10.70 -13.26 -3.51
C ASP A 176 9.59 -13.04 -4.55
N GLU A 177 8.89 -11.89 -4.52
CA GLU A 177 7.92 -11.50 -5.55
C GLU A 177 8.47 -11.62 -6.99
N PRO A 178 9.74 -11.24 -7.30
CA PRO A 178 10.33 -11.48 -8.62
C PRO A 178 10.32 -12.95 -9.05
N LYS A 179 10.70 -13.86 -8.15
CA LYS A 179 10.74 -15.31 -8.44
C LYS A 179 9.33 -15.85 -8.63
N ALA A 180 8.38 -15.37 -7.82
CA ALA A 180 6.97 -15.71 -7.97
C ALA A 180 6.42 -15.20 -9.30
N MET A 181 6.80 -13.99 -9.73
CA MET A 181 6.42 -13.43 -11.01
C MET A 181 6.91 -14.28 -12.19
N GLU A 182 8.17 -14.74 -12.15
CA GLU A 182 8.74 -15.68 -13.13
C GLU A 182 7.96 -17.00 -13.15
N ALA A 183 7.75 -17.62 -11.98
CA ALA A 183 7.11 -18.93 -11.87
C ALA A 183 5.61 -18.91 -12.25
N LEU A 184 4.91 -17.81 -11.92
CA LEU A 184 3.47 -17.66 -12.14
C LEU A 184 3.15 -17.03 -13.49
N ARG A 185 4.14 -16.64 -14.31
CA ARG A 185 3.91 -15.99 -15.61
C ARG A 185 2.93 -16.75 -16.50
N PRO A 186 3.04 -18.09 -16.70
CA PRO A 186 2.08 -18.81 -17.54
C PRO A 186 0.64 -18.71 -17.01
N PHE A 187 0.48 -18.82 -15.68
CA PHE A 187 -0.82 -18.70 -15.02
C PHE A 187 -1.41 -17.29 -15.16
N MET A 188 -0.59 -16.25 -14.96
CA MET A 188 -1.03 -14.86 -15.08
C MET A 188 -1.45 -14.53 -16.52
N VAL A 189 -0.74 -15.05 -17.52
CA VAL A 189 -1.13 -14.92 -18.93
C VAL A 189 -2.46 -15.62 -19.21
N GLU A 190 -2.64 -16.85 -18.73
CA GLU A 190 -3.90 -17.61 -18.89
C GLU A 190 -5.09 -16.89 -18.23
N ARG A 191 -4.88 -16.30 -17.05
CA ARG A 191 -5.90 -15.54 -16.32
C ARG A 191 -6.14 -14.13 -16.84
N GLY A 192 -5.38 -13.68 -17.85
CA GLY A 192 -5.53 -12.35 -18.44
C GLY A 192 -5.11 -11.22 -17.50
N VAL A 193 -4.15 -11.45 -16.60
CA VAL A 193 -3.65 -10.42 -15.68
C VAL A 193 -3.05 -9.24 -16.48
N PRO A 194 -3.45 -7.99 -16.23
CA PRO A 194 -2.98 -6.83 -16.99
C PRO A 194 -1.45 -6.68 -17.00
N GLY A 195 -0.85 -6.70 -18.19
CA GLY A 195 0.60 -6.60 -18.40
C GLY A 195 1.37 -7.93 -18.26
N ALA A 196 0.70 -9.06 -18.00
CA ALA A 196 1.38 -10.35 -17.76
C ALA A 196 2.17 -10.88 -18.96
N THR A 197 1.76 -10.54 -20.19
CA THR A 197 2.46 -10.94 -21.41
C THR A 197 3.79 -10.21 -21.60
N GLU A 198 3.95 -9.05 -20.97
CA GLU A 198 5.13 -8.17 -21.05
C GLU A 198 6.20 -8.47 -19.98
N ILE A 199 5.88 -9.38 -19.06
CA ILE A 199 6.82 -9.84 -18.03
C ILE A 199 8.01 -10.53 -18.73
N PRO A 200 9.26 -10.13 -18.44
CA PRO A 200 10.45 -10.79 -18.98
C PRO A 200 10.63 -12.19 -18.38
N ASP A 201 11.30 -13.09 -19.12
CA ASP A 201 11.60 -14.44 -18.62
C ASP A 201 12.44 -14.45 -17.34
N ARG A 202 13.20 -13.37 -17.12
CA ARG A 202 13.96 -13.17 -15.89
C ARG A 202 13.87 -11.74 -15.40
N VAL A 203 13.54 -11.61 -14.13
CA VAL A 203 13.31 -10.35 -13.45
C VAL A 203 14.63 -9.85 -12.89
N ARG A 204 15.19 -8.81 -13.52
CA ARG A 204 16.43 -8.18 -13.07
C ARG A 204 16.16 -7.04 -12.09
N PHE A 205 17.25 -6.42 -11.61
CA PHE A 205 17.22 -5.26 -10.69
C PHE A 205 16.36 -4.07 -11.20
N ASN A 206 16.08 -3.98 -12.51
CA ASN A 206 15.31 -2.93 -13.19
C ASN A 206 14.91 -3.37 -14.62
N PRO A 207 13.97 -2.69 -15.32
CA PRO A 207 12.51 -2.65 -15.11
C PRO A 207 11.80 -4.01 -15.33
N LEU A 208 10.57 -4.16 -14.79
CA LEU A 208 9.79 -5.41 -14.80
C LEU A 208 8.97 -5.67 -16.06
N ILE A 209 8.93 -4.71 -16.99
CA ILE A 209 8.29 -4.85 -18.29
C ILE A 209 9.28 -4.39 -19.36
N SER A 210 9.32 -5.11 -20.47
CA SER A 210 10.13 -4.72 -21.62
C SER A 210 9.64 -3.36 -22.14
N ARG A 211 10.51 -2.35 -22.23
CA ARG A 211 10.16 -1.02 -22.79
C ARG A 211 9.87 -1.03 -24.30
N THR A 212 9.74 -2.20 -24.91
CA THR A 212 9.40 -2.36 -26.33
C THR A 212 7.93 -2.70 -26.50
N LYS A 213 7.11 -1.65 -26.60
CA LYS A 213 6.12 -1.45 -27.67
C LYS A 213 5.60 -0.02 -27.60
N SER A 214 6.35 0.89 -28.23
CA SER A 214 5.75 2.03 -28.89
C SER A 214 4.98 1.50 -30.10
N VAL A 215 3.67 1.71 -30.11
CA VAL A 215 2.87 1.90 -31.33
C VAL A 215 2.27 3.28 -31.24
#